data_AF-A0AAU7W452-F1
#
_entry.id   AF-A0AAU7W452-F1
#
_cell.length_a   1.000
_cell.length_b   1.000
_cell.length_c   1.000
_cell.angle_alpha   90.00
_cell.angle_beta   90.00
_cell.angle_gamma   90.00
#
_symmetry.space_group_name_H-M   'P 1'
#
loop_
_entity.id
_entity.type
_entity.pdbx_description
1 polymer ?
#
loop_
_entity_poly.entity_id
_entity_poly.type
_entity_poly.pdbx_seq_one_letter_code
_entity_poly.pdbx_strand_id
1 'polypeptide(L)'
;MARRIRTVKPEFWESEDVARLPKLARLTMLGLFNYADDYGRFKANPALIKAAVWPLDDDVTADDVHDHLTHMNEGGQIVSYEVEGRGYYVFAKWAEHQKVDRPSKSSIPAPAGSDDARESSRASREDSSQEGKGREGNREGDARGATPPSEFCPKHPTGTTQKCGPCGDARRARKAWDAAQKAKPSARPPRKGECRHRFVGGYCAECSIKEAA
;
A
#
# COMPACT_ATOMS: atom_id res chain seq x y z
N MET A 1 2.67 1.68 -12.95
CA MET A 1 3.51 1.74 -11.73
C MET A 1 4.54 2.84 -11.94
N ALA A 2 4.73 3.75 -10.99
CA ALA A 2 5.79 4.76 -11.07
C ALA A 2 7.14 4.07 -10.87
N ARG A 3 8.07 4.22 -11.82
CA ARG A 3 9.43 3.68 -11.68
C ARG A 3 10.19 4.52 -10.64
N ARG A 4 10.75 3.87 -9.64
CA ARG A 4 11.59 4.51 -8.60
C ARG A 4 13.06 4.39 -9.00
N ILE A 5 13.85 5.38 -8.60
CA ILE A 5 15.31 5.26 -8.68
C ILE A 5 15.74 4.16 -7.70
N ARG A 6 16.55 3.22 -8.18
CA ARG A 6 17.20 2.19 -7.36
C ARG A 6 18.71 2.37 -7.35
N THR A 7 19.33 2.07 -6.23
CA THR A 7 20.78 2.15 -6.08
C THR A 7 21.41 0.85 -6.55
N VAL A 8 22.44 0.95 -7.40
CA VAL A 8 23.37 -0.16 -7.65
C VAL A 8 24.47 -0.05 -6.60
N LYS A 9 24.50 -0.99 -5.66
CA LYS A 9 25.50 -0.96 -4.59
C LYS A 9 26.85 -1.52 -5.07
N PRO A 10 28.00 -1.15 -4.47
CA PRO A 10 29.31 -1.67 -4.85
C PRO A 10 29.40 -3.21 -4.85
N GLU A 11 28.72 -3.87 -3.89
CA GLU A 11 28.74 -5.33 -3.74
C GLU A 11 28.16 -6.05 -4.96
N PHE A 12 27.39 -5.37 -5.81
CA PHE A 12 26.96 -5.91 -7.11
C PHE A 12 28.16 -6.27 -8.00
N TRP A 13 29.19 -5.43 -8.02
CA TRP A 13 30.39 -5.62 -8.85
C TRP A 13 31.36 -6.63 -8.24
N GLU A 14 31.30 -6.82 -6.93
CA GLU A 14 32.14 -7.76 -6.17
C GLU A 14 31.52 -9.16 -6.09
N SER A 15 30.22 -9.30 -6.36
CA SER A 15 29.51 -10.57 -6.30
C SER A 15 30.00 -11.54 -7.37
N GLU A 16 30.59 -12.66 -6.94
CA GLU A 16 30.97 -13.75 -7.84
C GLU A 16 29.78 -14.38 -8.56
N ASP A 17 28.62 -14.48 -7.90
CA ASP A 17 27.39 -15.00 -8.50
C ASP A 17 26.95 -14.13 -9.68
N VAL A 18 26.96 -12.81 -9.51
CA VAL A 18 26.66 -11.86 -10.59
C VAL A 18 27.75 -11.90 -11.66
N ALA A 19 29.02 -12.05 -11.28
CA ALA A 19 30.14 -12.14 -12.20
C ALA A 19 30.12 -13.41 -13.07
N ARG A 20 29.42 -14.48 -12.66
CA ARG A 20 29.20 -15.69 -13.46
C ARG A 20 28.14 -15.52 -14.55
N LEU A 21 27.22 -14.55 -14.43
CA LEU A 21 26.18 -14.31 -15.43
C LEU A 21 26.78 -13.81 -16.76
N PRO A 22 26.15 -14.09 -17.91
CA PRO A 22 26.47 -13.42 -19.16
C PRO A 22 26.40 -11.89 -19.04
N LYS A 23 27.24 -11.16 -19.77
CA LYS A 23 27.35 -9.69 -19.64
C LYS A 23 26.01 -8.98 -19.86
N LEU A 24 25.24 -9.39 -20.88
CA LEU A 24 23.93 -8.82 -21.18
C LEU A 24 22.87 -9.22 -20.13
N ALA A 25 22.99 -10.40 -19.51
CA ALA A 25 22.15 -10.79 -18.39
C ALA A 25 22.38 -9.89 -17.16
N ARG A 26 23.64 -9.51 -16.89
CA ARG A 26 23.97 -8.52 -15.84
C ARG A 26 23.34 -7.15 -16.13
N LEU A 27 23.40 -6.69 -17.38
CA LEU A 27 22.77 -5.41 -17.75
C LEU A 27 21.24 -5.49 -17.64
N THR A 28 20.65 -6.62 -18.03
CA THR A 28 19.22 -6.90 -17.83
C THR A 28 18.86 -6.85 -16.34
N MET A 29 19.67 -7.44 -15.46
CA MET A 29 19.47 -7.41 -14.00
C MET A 29 19.44 -5.97 -13.45
N LEU A 30 20.34 -5.10 -13.91
CA LEU A 30 20.36 -3.68 -13.53
C LEU A 30 19.08 -2.96 -13.95
N GLY A 31 18.61 -3.22 -15.17
CA GLY A 31 17.32 -2.70 -15.64
C GLY A 31 16.14 -3.22 -14.82
N LEU A 32 16.19 -4.50 -14.43
CA LEU A 32 15.15 -5.15 -13.64
C LEU A 32 15.00 -4.55 -12.24
N PHE A 33 16.04 -3.98 -11.64
CA PHE A 33 15.90 -3.25 -10.37
C PHE A 33 14.87 -2.12 -10.48
N ASN A 34 14.85 -1.38 -11.59
CA ASN A 34 13.89 -0.30 -11.81
C ASN A 34 12.53 -0.80 -12.33
N TYR A 35 12.48 -2.00 -12.89
CA TYR A 35 11.27 -2.63 -13.42
C TYR A 35 10.44 -3.32 -12.34
N ALA A 36 11.09 -3.94 -11.37
CA ALA A 36 10.44 -4.63 -10.26
C ALA A 36 9.67 -3.67 -9.35
N ASP A 37 8.64 -4.20 -8.70
CA ASP A 37 7.88 -3.46 -7.69
C ASP A 37 8.71 -3.20 -6.42
N ASP A 38 8.09 -2.58 -5.42
CA ASP A 38 8.76 -2.25 -4.15
C ASP A 38 9.16 -3.48 -3.31
N TYR A 39 8.71 -4.67 -3.71
CA TYR A 39 9.00 -5.96 -3.08
C TYR A 39 9.90 -6.84 -3.96
N GLY A 40 10.45 -6.29 -5.04
CA GLY A 40 11.34 -7.02 -5.94
C GLY A 40 10.61 -8.01 -6.85
N ARG A 41 9.29 -7.89 -6.99
CA ARG A 41 8.45 -8.79 -7.80
C ARG A 41 8.19 -8.21 -9.19
N PHE A 42 8.10 -9.07 -10.18
CA PHE A 42 7.73 -8.72 -11.55
C PHE A 42 7.09 -9.89 -12.30
N LYS A 43 6.36 -9.61 -13.38
CA LYS A 43 5.71 -10.64 -14.22
C LYS A 43 6.75 -11.39 -15.04
N ALA A 44 6.61 -12.71 -15.18
CA ALA A 44 7.43 -13.53 -16.07
C ALA A 44 6.99 -13.36 -17.53
N ASN A 45 7.20 -12.16 -18.07
CA ASN A 45 6.90 -11.85 -19.47
C ASN A 45 8.13 -11.20 -20.13
N PRO A 46 8.95 -11.99 -20.86
CA PRO A 46 10.17 -11.51 -21.49
C PRO A 46 9.92 -10.37 -22.49
N ALA A 47 8.84 -10.41 -23.26
CA ALA A 47 8.52 -9.36 -24.23
C ALA A 47 8.26 -7.99 -23.55
N LEU A 48 7.56 -7.98 -22.41
CA LEU A 48 7.34 -6.76 -21.64
C LEU A 48 8.64 -6.25 -20.99
N ILE A 49 9.50 -7.16 -20.53
CA ILE A 49 10.81 -6.82 -19.96
C ILE A 49 11.73 -6.25 -21.04
N LYS A 50 11.77 -6.86 -22.23
CA LYS A 50 12.49 -6.35 -23.42
C LYS A 50 12.06 -4.92 -23.71
N ALA A 51 10.77 -4.68 -23.89
CA ALA A 51 10.25 -3.35 -24.18
C ALA A 51 10.58 -2.32 -23.08
N ALA A 52 10.78 -2.76 -21.84
CA ALA A 52 11.03 -1.91 -20.67
C ALA A 52 12.51 -1.64 -20.38
N VAL A 53 13.40 -2.58 -20.70
CA VAL A 53 14.83 -2.58 -20.33
C VAL A 53 15.72 -2.38 -21.55
N TRP A 54 15.28 -2.86 -22.71
CA TRP A 54 15.98 -2.81 -24.00
C TRP A 54 15.12 -2.10 -25.07
N PRO A 55 14.66 -0.85 -24.80
CA PRO A 55 13.83 -0.13 -25.75
C PRO A 55 14.65 0.24 -26.98
N LEU A 56 14.15 -0.13 -28.17
CA LEU A 56 14.77 0.13 -29.48
C LEU A 56 16.06 -0.66 -29.78
N ASP A 57 16.54 -1.49 -28.85
CA ASP A 57 17.62 -2.45 -29.14
C ASP A 57 17.02 -3.64 -29.89
N ASP A 58 17.06 -3.59 -31.22
CA ASP A 58 16.47 -4.62 -32.10
C ASP A 58 17.33 -5.90 -32.16
N ASP A 59 18.59 -5.82 -31.73
CA ASP A 59 19.52 -6.93 -31.59
C ASP A 59 19.31 -7.75 -30.31
N VAL A 60 18.52 -7.25 -29.36
CA VAL A 60 18.10 -7.99 -28.16
C VAL A 60 16.65 -8.41 -28.30
N THR A 61 16.39 -9.71 -28.45
CA THR A 61 15.06 -10.27 -28.63
C THR A 61 14.38 -10.60 -27.31
N ALA A 62 13.09 -10.94 -27.36
CA ALA A 62 12.38 -11.45 -26.19
C ALA A 62 12.94 -12.81 -25.73
N ASP A 63 13.49 -13.61 -26.65
CA ASP A 63 14.11 -14.89 -26.35
C ASP A 63 15.46 -14.69 -25.63
N ASP A 64 16.26 -13.70 -26.05
CA ASP A 64 17.49 -13.34 -25.32
C ASP A 64 17.17 -12.90 -23.87
N VAL A 65 16.10 -12.13 -23.68
CA VAL A 65 15.64 -11.74 -22.33
C VAL A 65 15.15 -12.95 -21.54
N HIS A 66 14.50 -13.93 -22.18
CA HIS A 66 14.13 -15.18 -21.55
C HIS A 66 15.39 -15.92 -21.05
N ASP A 67 16.41 -16.06 -21.89
CA ASP A 67 17.67 -16.71 -21.54
C ASP A 67 18.39 -15.98 -20.39
N HIS A 68 18.39 -14.64 -20.40
CA HIS A 68 18.91 -13.84 -19.29
C HIS A 68 18.18 -14.16 -17.96
N LEU A 69 16.85 -14.26 -17.99
CA LEU A 69 16.04 -14.61 -16.80
C LEU A 69 16.31 -16.04 -16.35
N THR A 70 16.48 -16.98 -17.27
CA THR A 70 16.85 -18.37 -16.97
C THR A 70 18.20 -18.42 -16.25
N HIS A 71 19.23 -17.77 -16.79
CA HIS A 71 20.54 -17.70 -16.12
C HIS A 71 20.48 -17.04 -14.74
N MET A 72 19.70 -15.97 -14.57
CA MET A 72 19.51 -15.34 -13.26
C MET A 72 18.73 -16.21 -12.27
N ASN A 73 17.82 -17.06 -12.76
CA ASN A 73 17.07 -17.99 -11.92
C ASN A 73 17.95 -19.17 -11.48
N GLU A 74 18.72 -19.74 -12.40
CA GLU A 74 19.70 -20.80 -12.11
C GLU A 74 20.83 -20.31 -11.19
N GLY A 75 21.28 -19.07 -11.36
CA GLY A 75 22.27 -18.42 -10.50
C GLY A 75 21.71 -17.95 -9.14
N GLY A 76 20.41 -18.07 -8.90
CA GLY A 76 19.77 -17.72 -7.63
C GLY A 76 19.60 -16.22 -7.37
N GLN A 77 19.81 -15.35 -8.37
CA GLN A 77 19.53 -13.91 -8.24
C GLN A 77 18.03 -13.63 -8.19
N ILE A 78 17.25 -14.38 -8.96
CA ILE A 78 15.78 -14.35 -8.97
C ILE A 78 15.21 -15.74 -8.74
N VAL A 79 13.96 -15.81 -8.31
CA VAL A 79 13.23 -17.05 -8.08
C VAL A 79 11.90 -16.96 -8.84
N SER A 80 11.65 -17.94 -9.71
CA SER A 80 10.36 -18.09 -10.37
C SER A 80 9.31 -18.63 -9.40
N TYR A 81 8.07 -18.14 -9.54
CA TYR A 81 6.92 -18.68 -8.83
C TYR A 81 5.66 -18.49 -9.66
N GLU A 82 4.64 -19.29 -9.36
CA GLU A 82 3.36 -19.23 -10.04
C GLU A 82 2.23 -18.95 -9.04
N VAL A 83 1.30 -18.09 -9.44
CA VAL A 83 0.05 -17.84 -8.71
C VAL A 83 -1.09 -17.82 -9.71
N GLU A 84 -2.11 -18.66 -9.49
CA GLU A 84 -3.29 -18.75 -10.35
C GLU A 84 -2.95 -18.98 -11.84
N GLY A 85 -2.00 -19.87 -12.15
CA GLY A 85 -1.59 -20.18 -13.52
C GLY A 85 -0.76 -19.09 -14.20
N ARG A 86 -0.33 -18.06 -13.47
CA ARG A 86 0.50 -16.96 -14.00
C ARG A 86 1.87 -16.99 -13.37
N GLY A 87 2.89 -16.93 -14.23
CA GLY A 87 4.29 -16.89 -13.83
C GLY A 87 4.77 -15.50 -13.40
N TYR A 88 5.60 -15.49 -12.37
CA TYR A 88 6.23 -14.31 -11.80
C TYR A 88 7.67 -14.61 -11.38
N TYR A 89 8.44 -13.56 -11.15
CA TYR A 89 9.75 -13.64 -10.53
C TYR A 89 9.82 -12.71 -9.33
N VAL A 90 10.66 -13.06 -8.37
CA VAL A 90 11.06 -12.22 -7.25
C VAL A 90 12.58 -12.25 -7.09
N PHE A 91 13.21 -11.13 -6.78
CA PHE A 91 14.62 -11.11 -6.39
C PHE A 91 14.83 -11.83 -5.06
N ALA A 92 15.75 -12.81 -5.02
CA ALA A 92 15.96 -13.66 -3.85
C ALA A 92 16.37 -12.87 -2.59
N LYS A 93 17.21 -11.86 -2.77
CA LYS A 93 17.78 -11.03 -1.68
C LYS A 93 17.35 -9.56 -1.78
N TRP A 94 16.11 -9.29 -2.22
CA TRP A 94 15.65 -7.92 -2.48
C TRP A 94 15.82 -6.98 -1.27
N ALA A 95 15.38 -7.40 -0.08
CA ALA A 95 15.43 -6.56 1.12
C ALA A 95 16.87 -6.23 1.57
N GLU A 96 17.84 -7.09 1.26
CA GLU A 96 19.27 -6.86 1.53
C GLU A 96 19.85 -5.82 0.56
N HIS A 97 19.42 -5.84 -0.71
CA HIS A 97 19.99 -4.99 -1.76
C HIS A 97 19.22 -3.67 -1.95
N GLN A 98 17.93 -3.62 -1.66
CA GLN A 98 17.07 -2.46 -1.92
C GLN A 98 16.29 -2.09 -0.68
N LYS A 99 16.69 -0.98 -0.04
CA LYS A 99 15.94 -0.38 1.06
C LYS A 99 14.84 0.51 0.48
N VAL A 100 13.60 0.06 0.59
CA VAL A 100 12.44 0.83 0.12
C VAL A 100 11.77 1.52 1.30
N ASP A 101 11.90 2.84 1.37
CA ASP A 101 11.10 3.64 2.29
C ASP A 101 9.68 3.80 1.74
N ARG A 102 8.67 3.60 2.62
CA ARG A 102 7.23 3.64 2.30
C ARG A 102 6.89 2.86 1.02
N PRO A 103 6.93 1.51 1.07
CA PRO A 103 6.59 0.68 -0.08
C PRO A 103 5.13 0.93 -0.52
N SER A 104 4.93 0.98 -1.83
CA SER A 104 3.60 1.08 -2.43
C SER A 104 2.94 -0.29 -2.39
N LYS A 105 1.62 -0.38 -2.18
CA LYS A 105 0.90 -1.65 -2.27
C LYS A 105 1.19 -2.33 -3.61
N SER A 106 1.66 -3.58 -3.55
CA SER A 106 1.92 -4.34 -4.77
C SER A 106 0.62 -4.81 -5.43
N SER A 107 0.62 -4.79 -6.76
CA SER A 107 -0.41 -5.45 -7.58
C SER A 107 0.02 -6.83 -8.08
N ILE A 108 1.19 -7.32 -7.64
CA ILE A 108 1.76 -8.60 -8.01
C ILE A 108 1.58 -9.52 -6.80
N PRO A 109 0.98 -10.72 -6.96
CA PRO A 109 0.77 -11.62 -5.84
C PRO A 109 2.11 -12.02 -5.21
N ALA A 110 2.10 -12.27 -3.91
CA ALA A 110 3.30 -12.73 -3.23
C ALA A 110 3.51 -14.24 -3.47
N PRO A 111 4.76 -14.73 -3.52
CA PRO A 111 5.03 -16.16 -3.55
C PRO A 111 4.45 -16.86 -2.31
N ALA A 112 4.00 -18.10 -2.48
CA ALA A 112 3.40 -18.88 -1.41
C ALA A 112 4.36 -19.02 -0.21
N GLY A 113 3.83 -18.87 1.00
CA GLY A 113 4.62 -19.01 2.23
C GLY A 113 5.44 -17.79 2.64
N SER A 114 5.48 -16.73 1.82
CA SER A 114 6.06 -15.45 2.23
C SER A 114 5.21 -14.75 3.30
N ASP A 115 5.82 -13.89 4.11
CA ASP A 115 5.09 -13.16 5.15
C ASP A 115 4.03 -12.22 4.55
N ASP A 116 4.28 -11.67 3.34
CA ASP A 116 3.29 -10.92 2.55
C ASP A 116 2.08 -11.80 2.14
N ALA A 117 2.31 -13.08 1.80
CA ALA A 117 1.23 -14.02 1.46
C ALA A 117 0.38 -14.39 2.69
N ARG A 118 0.97 -14.39 3.89
CA ARG A 118 0.24 -14.62 5.15
C ARG A 118 -0.67 -13.46 5.51
N GLU A 119 -0.28 -12.23 5.20
CA GLU A 119 -1.14 -11.06 5.37
C GLU A 119 -2.28 -11.06 4.34
N SER A 120 -2.00 -11.40 3.08
CA SER A 120 -3.04 -11.56 2.06
C SER A 120 -4.03 -12.68 2.39
N SER A 121 -3.58 -13.84 2.88
CA SER A 121 -4.46 -14.97 3.21
C SER A 121 -5.23 -14.76 4.52
N ARG A 122 -4.71 -13.99 5.47
CA ARG A 122 -5.48 -13.53 6.64
C ARG A 122 -6.60 -12.58 6.23
N ALA A 123 -6.35 -11.70 5.26
CA ALA A 123 -7.41 -10.86 4.68
C ALA A 123 -8.45 -11.70 3.90
N SER A 124 -8.04 -12.79 3.23
CA SER A 124 -8.98 -13.66 2.48
C SER A 124 -9.82 -14.61 3.34
N ARG A 125 -9.40 -14.94 4.58
CA ARG A 125 -10.18 -15.80 5.49
C ARG A 125 -11.28 -15.07 6.26
N GLU A 126 -11.29 -13.73 6.20
CA GLU A 126 -12.41 -12.91 6.71
C GLU A 126 -13.46 -12.61 5.62
N ASP A 127 -13.30 -13.13 4.39
CA ASP A 127 -14.19 -12.84 3.24
C ASP A 127 -15.12 -14.02 2.88
N SER A 128 -15.80 -14.59 3.88
CA SER A 128 -17.00 -15.40 3.67
C SER A 128 -18.09 -15.12 4.72
N SER A 129 -18.45 -13.84 4.88
CA SER A 129 -19.85 -13.46 5.12
C SER A 129 -20.03 -11.97 4.82
N GLN A 130 -20.77 -11.73 3.72
CA GLN A 130 -21.34 -10.50 3.17
C GLN A 130 -21.10 -9.16 3.90
N GLU A 131 -20.52 -8.25 3.10
CA GLU A 131 -20.84 -6.82 2.94
C GLU A 131 -21.10 -5.95 4.18
N GLY A 132 -20.14 -5.04 4.38
CA GLY A 132 -20.45 -3.66 4.76
C GLY A 132 -19.87 -3.22 6.10
N LYS A 133 -18.99 -2.22 5.99
CA LYS A 133 -18.50 -1.31 7.04
C LYS A 133 -17.31 -1.78 7.88
N GLY A 134 -16.18 -1.17 7.52
CA GLY A 134 -15.50 -0.22 8.41
C GLY A 134 -15.10 -0.79 9.75
N ARG A 135 -13.88 -1.34 9.81
CA ARG A 135 -13.29 -1.73 11.09
C ARG A 135 -12.46 -0.57 11.62
N GLU A 136 -13.00 -0.02 12.71
CA GLU A 136 -12.28 0.76 13.69
C GLU A 136 -11.09 0.00 14.27
N GLY A 137 -10.10 0.78 14.70
CA GLY A 137 -9.02 0.40 15.57
C GLY A 137 -7.95 1.49 15.44
N ASN A 138 -7.64 2.32 16.43
CA ASN A 138 -7.89 2.27 17.85
C ASN A 138 -7.47 3.64 18.39
N ARG A 139 -8.30 4.26 19.25
CA ARG A 139 -7.92 4.90 20.52
C ARG A 139 -9.09 5.70 21.04
N GLU A 140 -9.75 5.14 22.04
CA GLU A 140 -10.39 5.93 23.08
C GLU A 140 -9.38 6.92 23.65
N GLY A 141 -9.63 8.18 23.35
CA GLY A 141 -9.16 9.36 24.07
C GLY A 141 -10.29 10.37 23.99
N ASP A 142 -11.14 10.34 25.03
CA ASP A 142 -12.22 11.27 25.41
C ASP A 142 -12.64 12.29 24.33
N ALA A 143 -13.73 11.96 23.61
CA ALA A 143 -14.38 12.84 22.65
C ALA A 143 -15.17 13.95 23.34
N ARG A 144 -14.45 14.92 23.91
CA ARG A 144 -14.97 16.25 24.21
C ARG A 144 -13.98 17.28 23.65
N GLY A 145 -14.20 17.67 22.39
CA GLY A 145 -13.52 18.83 21.78
C GLY A 145 -12.48 18.52 20.70
N ALA A 146 -12.75 17.62 19.75
CA ALA A 146 -11.87 17.40 18.60
C ALA A 146 -11.72 18.70 17.79
N THR A 147 -10.51 19.28 17.79
CA THR A 147 -10.18 20.50 17.05
C THR A 147 -10.13 20.24 15.54
N PRO A 148 -10.51 21.24 14.74
CA PRO A 148 -10.64 21.05 13.30
C PRO A 148 -9.22 20.99 12.67
N PRO A 149 -8.90 20.00 11.80
CA PRO A 149 -7.56 19.81 11.20
C PRO A 149 -7.08 21.00 10.34
N SER A 150 -5.89 21.57 10.59
CA SER A 150 -5.38 22.77 9.90
C SER A 150 -5.55 22.76 8.37
N GLU A 151 -5.82 23.94 7.78
CA GLU A 151 -5.88 24.14 6.32
C GLU A 151 -4.51 24.13 5.65
N PHE A 152 -3.43 24.20 6.44
CA PHE A 152 -2.08 24.31 5.92
C PHE A 152 -1.16 23.23 6.51
N CYS A 153 -0.14 22.86 5.73
CA CYS A 153 0.83 21.87 6.14
C CYS A 153 1.80 22.42 7.23
N PRO A 154 2.56 21.57 7.92
CA PRO A 154 3.48 22.00 8.98
C PRO A 154 4.56 23.01 8.54
N LYS A 155 4.86 23.07 7.24
CA LYS A 155 5.83 24.05 6.67
C LYS A 155 5.25 25.45 6.51
N HIS A 156 3.92 25.60 6.53
CA HIS A 156 3.23 26.88 6.34
C HIS A 156 2.13 27.07 7.42
N PRO A 157 2.48 27.14 8.71
CA PRO A 157 1.48 27.19 9.78
C PRO A 157 0.57 28.43 9.72
N THR A 158 1.04 29.53 9.13
CA THR A 158 0.30 30.79 8.95
C THR A 158 -0.30 30.95 7.55
N GLY A 159 -0.20 29.92 6.70
CA GLY A 159 -0.66 29.95 5.31
C GLY A 159 0.41 30.33 4.30
N THR A 160 0.09 30.15 3.02
CA THR A 160 0.96 30.50 1.90
C THR A 160 0.13 30.93 0.69
N THR A 161 0.60 31.94 -0.03
CA THR A 161 0.03 32.40 -1.32
C THR A 161 0.63 31.66 -2.52
N GLN A 162 1.70 30.88 -2.31
CA GLN A 162 2.39 30.11 -3.34
C GLN A 162 1.78 28.71 -3.51
N LYS A 163 1.87 28.15 -4.73
CA LYS A 163 1.35 26.81 -5.00
C LYS A 163 2.13 25.75 -4.21
N CYS A 164 1.46 25.12 -3.25
CA CYS A 164 2.02 24.06 -2.42
C CYS A 164 1.06 22.85 -2.39
N GLY A 165 1.53 21.70 -2.87
CA GLY A 165 0.77 20.44 -2.90
C GLY A 165 0.24 20.01 -1.52
N PRO A 166 1.11 19.91 -0.50
CA PRO A 166 0.70 19.57 0.87
C PRO A 166 -0.34 20.51 1.50
N CYS A 167 -0.31 21.82 1.20
CA CYS A 167 -1.37 22.75 1.63
C CYS A 167 -2.68 22.55 0.84
N GLY A 168 -2.62 21.99 -0.37
CA GLY A 168 -3.80 21.53 -1.10
C GLY A 168 -4.47 20.35 -0.40
N ASP A 169 -3.70 19.37 0.03
CA ASP A 169 -4.22 18.17 0.72
C ASP A 169 -4.81 18.52 2.09
N ALA A 170 -4.16 19.38 2.85
CA ALA A 170 -4.66 19.89 4.14
C ALA A 170 -6.03 20.58 4.00
N ARG A 171 -6.21 21.44 2.98
CA ARG A 171 -7.52 22.05 2.67
C ARG A 171 -8.60 21.03 2.31
N ARG A 172 -8.26 19.98 1.55
CA ARG A 172 -9.21 18.91 1.23
C ARG A 172 -9.63 18.16 2.49
N ALA A 173 -8.71 17.92 3.42
CA ALA A 173 -8.98 17.28 4.71
C ALA A 173 -9.89 18.14 5.60
N ARG A 174 -9.63 19.46 5.72
CA ARG A 174 -10.54 20.41 6.41
C ARG A 174 -11.94 20.36 5.83
N LYS A 175 -12.07 20.45 4.50
CA LYS A 175 -13.37 20.42 3.82
C LYS A 175 -14.15 19.11 4.08
N ALA A 176 -13.44 17.98 4.10
CA ALA A 176 -14.05 16.68 4.43
C ALA A 176 -14.52 16.63 5.89
N TRP A 177 -13.75 17.19 6.82
CA TRP A 177 -14.13 17.30 8.24
C TRP A 177 -15.38 18.17 8.43
N ASP A 178 -15.45 19.34 7.78
CA ASP A 178 -16.62 20.23 7.83
C ASP A 178 -17.88 19.56 7.27
N ALA A 179 -17.74 18.84 6.15
CA ALA A 179 -18.83 18.08 5.55
C ALA A 179 -19.31 16.96 6.50
N ALA A 180 -18.39 16.27 7.18
CA ALA A 180 -18.72 15.24 8.15
C ALA A 180 -19.44 15.81 9.39
N GLN A 181 -19.06 17.00 9.87
CA GLN A 181 -19.80 17.64 10.97
C GLN A 181 -21.22 18.06 10.57
N LYS A 182 -21.40 18.58 9.35
CA LYS A 182 -22.74 18.92 8.82
C LYS A 182 -23.62 17.70 8.60
N ALA A 183 -23.04 16.55 8.29
CA ALA A 183 -23.76 15.31 8.02
C ALA A 183 -24.05 14.47 9.27
N LYS A 184 -23.58 14.88 10.46
CA LYS A 184 -23.92 14.16 11.71
C LYS A 184 -25.40 14.33 12.02
N PRO A 185 -26.21 13.25 12.01
CA PRO A 185 -27.59 13.34 12.42
C PRO A 185 -27.66 13.72 13.90
N SER A 186 -28.58 14.62 14.27
CA SER A 186 -28.86 14.87 15.69
C SER A 186 -29.28 13.54 16.33
N ALA A 187 -28.62 13.14 17.41
CA ALA A 187 -28.91 11.88 18.08
C ALA A 187 -30.42 11.79 18.37
N ARG A 188 -31.05 10.69 17.91
CA ARG A 188 -32.47 10.43 18.17
C ARG A 188 -32.63 10.18 19.67
N PRO A 189 -33.60 10.81 20.35
CA PRO A 189 -33.83 10.54 21.76
C PRO A 189 -34.15 9.04 21.98
N PRO A 190 -33.69 8.44 23.09
CA PRO A 190 -33.84 7.01 23.33
C PRO A 190 -35.32 6.58 23.40
N ARG A 191 -35.64 5.33 23.05
CA ARG A 191 -37.02 4.83 23.08
C ARG A 191 -37.42 4.45 24.52
N LYS A 192 -38.74 4.41 24.78
CA LYS A 192 -39.31 4.04 26.09
C LYS A 192 -38.84 2.64 26.51
N GLY A 193 -38.25 2.52 27.70
CA GLY A 193 -37.66 1.27 28.24
C GLY A 193 -36.13 1.16 28.11
N GLU A 194 -35.51 2.00 27.27
CA GLU A 194 -34.03 2.03 27.09
C GLU A 194 -33.36 3.06 28.00
N CYS A 195 -34.14 3.95 28.62
CA CYS A 195 -33.63 4.99 29.49
C CYS A 195 -33.23 4.41 30.85
N ARG A 196 -31.92 4.34 31.12
CA ARG A 196 -31.35 3.90 32.41
C ARG A 196 -31.19 5.02 33.44
N HIS A 197 -31.58 6.25 33.09
CA HIS A 197 -31.50 7.40 33.98
C HIS A 197 -32.67 7.42 34.96
N ARG A 198 -32.47 8.14 36.08
CA ARG A 198 -33.46 8.27 37.13
C ARG A 198 -34.63 9.14 36.68
N PHE A 199 -35.83 8.59 36.71
CA PHE A 199 -37.06 9.35 36.49
C PHE A 199 -37.47 10.05 37.79
N VAL A 200 -37.85 11.32 37.70
CA VAL A 200 -38.41 12.12 38.80
C VAL A 200 -39.78 12.60 38.37
N GLY A 201 -40.83 12.21 39.09
CA GLY A 201 -42.22 12.56 38.75
C GLY A 201 -42.67 12.07 37.37
N GLY A 202 -42.18 10.90 36.94
CA GLY A 202 -42.47 10.35 35.61
C GLY A 202 -41.79 11.10 34.46
N TYR A 203 -40.69 11.82 34.71
CA TYR A 203 -39.90 12.47 33.65
C TYR A 203 -38.40 12.27 33.85
N CYS A 204 -37.68 12.03 32.76
CA CYS A 204 -36.22 12.00 32.72
C CYS A 204 -35.70 13.31 32.12
N ALA A 205 -35.01 14.13 32.92
CA ALA A 205 -34.43 15.39 32.47
C ALA A 205 -33.28 15.24 31.46
N GLU A 206 -32.47 14.18 31.60
CA GLU A 206 -31.31 13.97 30.72
C GLU A 206 -31.67 13.51 29.31
N CYS A 207 -32.77 12.75 29.17
CA CYS A 207 -33.24 12.26 27.89
C CYS A 207 -34.50 12.97 27.38
N SER A 208 -35.12 13.83 28.20
CA SER A 208 -36.39 14.50 27.91
C SER A 208 -37.56 13.54 27.59
N ILE A 209 -37.70 12.44 28.35
CA ILE A 209 -38.72 11.39 28.15
C ILE A 209 -39.70 11.37 29.33
N LYS A 210 -41.00 11.18 29.07
CA LYS A 210 -42.04 10.98 30.10
C LYS A 210 -42.39 9.49 30.28
N GLU A 211 -42.49 9.05 31.52
CA GLU A 211 -43.09 7.79 31.95
C GLU A 211 -44.61 7.92 31.76
N ALA A 212 -45.25 6.97 31.09
CA ALA A 212 -46.71 7.01 30.97
C ALA A 212 -47.31 6.43 32.25
N ALA A 213 -48.41 7.03 32.71
CA ALA A 213 -49.22 6.57 33.84
C ALA A 213 -49.61 5.10 33.73
#